data_AF-A0A968BWL2-F1
#
_entry.id   AF-A0A968BWL2-F1
#
_cell.length_a   1.000
_cell.length_b   1.000
_cell.length_c   1.000
_cell.angle_alpha   90.00
_cell.angle_beta   90.00
_cell.angle_gamma   90.00
#
_symmetry.space_group_name_H-M   'P 1'
#
loop_
_entity.id
_entity.type
_entity.pdbx_description
1 polymer ?
#
loop_
_entity_poly.entity_id
_entity_poly.type
_entity_poly.pdbx_seq_one_letter_code
_entity_poly.pdbx_strand_id
1 'polypeptide(L)'
;KGAKKPRKRVGRGIAAGQGKTAGRGTKGQAARSGGTKGPYFEGGQLPLVRRLPFKRGFNNIFRVPYVAVNLYRLEEFAADAEVTPEALAAAGIIKSPAMPVAILGQGELD
;
A
#
# COMPACT_ATOMS: atom_id res chain seq x y z
N LYS A 1 10.02 1.25 27.10
CA LYS A 1 8.73 1.95 27.28
C LYS A 1 8.35 2.62 25.96
N GLY A 2 7.37 2.12 25.21
CA GLY A 2 7.06 2.66 23.87
C GLY A 2 6.07 1.82 23.06
N ALA A 3 5.98 0.52 23.35
CA ALA A 3 5.06 -0.40 22.67
C ALA A 3 3.56 -0.11 22.94
N LYS A 4 3.23 0.53 24.07
CA LYS A 4 1.84 0.90 24.40
C LYS A 4 1.78 2.35 24.85
N LYS A 5 0.85 3.11 24.26
CA LYS A 5 0.51 4.49 24.66
C LYS A 5 -0.95 4.51 25.15
N PRO A 6 -1.27 5.25 26.22
CA PRO A 6 -2.64 5.35 26.71
C PRO A 6 -3.54 6.02 25.65
N ARG A 7 -4.75 5.48 25.45
CA ARG A 7 -5.73 6.09 24.53
C ARG A 7 -6.20 7.43 25.07
N LYS A 8 -6.36 8.42 24.20
CA LYS A 8 -6.96 9.70 24.58
C LYS A 8 -8.47 9.53 24.79
N ARG A 9 -8.96 9.79 25.99
CA ARG A 9 -10.39 9.81 26.31
C ARG A 9 -10.91 11.24 26.13
N VAL A 10 -11.78 11.46 25.14
CA VAL A 10 -12.41 12.77 24.88
C VAL A 10 -13.68 12.95 25.72
N GLY A 11 -14.11 14.19 25.95
CA GLY A 11 -15.32 14.48 26.74
C GLY A 11 -15.18 14.22 28.25
N ARG A 12 -13.97 14.36 28.81
CA ARG A 12 -13.68 14.13 30.24
C ARG A 12 -12.95 15.34 30.85
N GLY A 13 -13.70 16.43 31.04
CA GLY A 13 -13.20 17.66 31.67
C GLY A 13 -12.36 18.55 30.76
N ILE A 14 -12.23 19.82 31.15
CA ILE A 14 -11.58 20.87 30.35
C ILE A 14 -10.05 20.71 30.37
N ALA A 15 -9.47 20.26 31.49
CA ALA A 15 -8.02 20.10 31.67
C ALA A 15 -7.38 19.12 30.65
N ALA A 16 -8.15 18.16 30.13
CA ALA A 16 -7.69 17.22 29.09
C ALA A 16 -7.69 17.83 27.66
N GLY A 17 -8.08 19.10 27.51
CA GLY A 17 -8.08 19.86 26.25
C GLY A 17 -9.19 19.50 25.26
N GLN A 18 -9.96 18.44 25.52
CA GLN A 18 -11.04 17.95 24.63
C GLN A 18 -12.35 17.71 25.40
N GLY A 19 -12.63 18.56 26.39
CA GLY A 19 -13.77 18.42 27.30
C GLY A 19 -15.11 18.77 26.65
N LYS A 20 -15.27 20.03 26.21
CA LYS A 20 -16.58 20.55 25.78
C LYS A 20 -17.00 20.10 24.38
N THR A 21 -16.10 20.17 23.40
CA THR A 21 -16.41 19.90 21.98
C THR A 21 -15.79 18.61 21.46
N ALA A 22 -15.01 17.91 22.29
CA ALA A 22 -14.25 16.71 21.89
C ALA A 22 -13.42 16.88 20.61
N GLY A 23 -13.07 18.13 20.24
CA GLY A 23 -12.22 18.48 19.11
C GLY A 23 -12.99 18.80 17.83
N ARG A 24 -14.32 18.80 17.89
CA ARG A 24 -15.20 18.95 16.71
C ARG A 24 -15.75 20.37 16.53
N GLY A 25 -15.48 21.29 17.45
CA GLY A 25 -16.12 22.61 17.50
C GLY A 25 -17.59 22.55 17.98
N THR A 26 -18.28 23.68 17.95
CA THR A 26 -19.68 23.82 18.47
C THR A 26 -20.75 23.76 17.38
N LYS A 27 -20.40 24.13 16.15
CA LYS A 27 -21.31 24.26 15.01
C LYS A 27 -20.73 23.55 13.78
N GLY A 28 -21.55 23.43 12.74
CA GLY A 28 -21.20 22.75 11.50
C GLY A 28 -21.69 21.29 11.46
N GLN A 29 -21.79 20.74 10.26
CA GLN A 29 -22.29 19.39 10.04
C GLN A 29 -21.43 18.33 10.76
N ALA A 30 -20.10 18.50 10.78
CA ALA A 30 -19.16 17.59 11.43
C ALA A 30 -19.22 17.59 12.97
N ALA A 31 -19.82 18.62 13.57
CA ALA A 31 -20.01 18.71 15.01
C ALA A 31 -21.25 17.94 15.51
N ARG A 32 -22.12 17.47 14.60
CA ARG A 32 -23.34 16.73 14.93
C ARG A 32 -23.10 15.22 15.00
N SER A 33 -24.02 14.50 15.64
CA SER A 33 -24.04 13.03 15.63
C SER A 33 -24.40 12.51 14.23
N GLY A 34 -23.92 11.31 13.88
CA GLY A 34 -24.23 10.68 12.59
C GLY A 34 -23.14 10.79 11.51
N GLY A 35 -22.01 11.46 11.82
CA GLY A 35 -20.86 11.53 10.92
C GLY A 35 -20.92 12.68 9.91
N THR A 36 -19.90 12.73 9.06
CA THR A 36 -19.75 13.76 8.01
C THR A 36 -20.15 13.24 6.65
N LYS A 37 -20.06 14.11 5.64
CA LYS A 37 -20.15 13.72 4.24
C LYS A 37 -19.09 12.64 3.93
N GLY A 38 -19.41 11.73 3.01
CA GLY A 38 -18.51 10.64 2.61
C GLY A 38 -17.22 11.17 1.96
N PRO A 39 -16.15 10.35 1.91
CA PRO A 39 -14.83 10.77 1.45
C PRO A 39 -14.80 11.29 0.01
N TYR A 40 -15.71 10.82 -0.86
CA TYR A 40 -15.80 11.22 -2.27
C TYR A 40 -16.77 12.38 -2.53
N PHE A 41 -17.33 13.02 -1.49
CA PHE A 41 -18.32 14.07 -1.66
C PHE A 41 -17.67 15.44 -1.91
N GLU A 42 -17.89 16.01 -3.09
CA GLU A 42 -17.31 17.30 -3.53
C GLU A 42 -18.35 18.43 -3.53
N GLY A 43 -19.11 18.59 -2.46
CA GLY A 43 -19.99 19.77 -2.32
C GLY A 43 -21.32 19.70 -3.07
N GLY A 44 -21.63 18.59 -3.74
CA GLY A 44 -22.82 18.45 -4.61
C GLY A 44 -22.48 18.36 -6.10
N GLN A 45 -21.21 18.58 -6.45
CA GLN A 45 -20.70 18.31 -7.78
C GLN A 45 -20.54 16.79 -8.02
N LEU A 46 -20.55 16.37 -9.28
CA LEU A 46 -20.22 15.01 -9.67
C LEU A 46 -18.78 14.67 -9.18
N PRO A 47 -18.55 13.63 -8.38
CA PRO A 47 -17.21 13.30 -7.88
C PRO A 47 -16.19 13.09 -8.99
N LEU A 48 -14.91 13.40 -8.74
CA LEU A 48 -13.82 13.28 -9.72
C LEU A 48 -13.76 11.89 -10.39
N VAL A 49 -13.95 10.83 -9.60
CA VAL A 49 -13.97 9.44 -10.09
C VAL A 49 -15.04 9.17 -11.15
N ARG A 50 -16.12 9.96 -11.17
CA ARG A 50 -17.18 9.90 -12.18
C ARG A 50 -16.99 10.89 -13.33
N ARG A 51 -16.17 11.95 -13.15
CA ARG A 51 -15.81 12.88 -14.23
C ARG A 51 -14.77 12.30 -15.17
N LEU A 52 -13.88 11.47 -14.63
CA LEU A 52 -12.89 10.78 -15.44
C LEU A 52 -13.57 9.79 -16.39
N PRO A 53 -13.00 9.55 -17.58
CA PRO A 53 -13.51 8.53 -18.50
C PRO A 53 -13.66 7.18 -17.78
N PHE A 54 -14.88 6.65 -17.78
CA PHE A 54 -15.22 5.40 -17.08
C PHE A 54 -14.43 4.20 -17.60
N LYS A 55 -14.07 4.21 -18.89
CA LYS A 55 -13.31 3.15 -19.54
C LYS A 55 -11.86 3.60 -19.76
N ARG A 56 -10.96 3.19 -18.87
CA ARG A 56 -9.51 3.39 -19.05
C ARG A 56 -8.91 2.36 -20.00
N GLY A 57 -9.36 1.11 -19.91
CA GLY A 57 -8.89 -0.04 -20.65
C GLY A 57 -9.63 -1.32 -20.21
N PHE A 58 -9.14 -2.48 -20.60
CA PHE A 58 -9.66 -3.78 -20.18
C PHE A 58 -8.61 -4.56 -19.39
N ASN A 59 -9.06 -5.45 -18.49
CA ASN A 59 -8.17 -6.34 -17.74
C ASN A 59 -7.95 -7.62 -18.55
N ASN A 60 -6.73 -7.85 -19.03
CA ASN A 60 -6.35 -9.11 -19.68
C ASN A 60 -6.13 -10.21 -18.62
N ILE A 61 -7.04 -11.18 -18.55
CA ILE A 61 -6.98 -12.32 -17.61
C ILE A 61 -5.86 -13.33 -17.95
N PHE A 62 -5.37 -13.32 -19.18
CA PHE A 62 -4.32 -14.23 -19.66
C PHE A 62 -2.91 -13.61 -19.55
N ARG A 63 -2.78 -12.42 -18.94
CA ARG A 63 -1.47 -11.80 -18.74
C ARG A 63 -0.64 -12.66 -17.78
N VAL A 64 0.48 -13.19 -18.27
CA VAL A 64 1.45 -13.91 -17.45
C VAL A 64 2.29 -12.92 -16.65
N PRO A 65 2.24 -12.92 -15.30
CA PRO A 65 3.13 -12.10 -14.49
C PRO A 65 4.50 -12.78 -14.36
N TYR A 66 5.57 -12.02 -14.60
CA TYR A 66 6.94 -12.45 -14.40
C TYR A 66 7.52 -11.85 -13.12
N VAL A 67 8.37 -12.61 -12.44
CA VAL A 67 9.21 -12.09 -11.36
C VAL A 67 10.49 -11.55 -11.96
N ALA A 68 10.71 -10.24 -11.84
CA ALA A 68 11.94 -9.61 -12.31
C ALA A 68 13.09 -9.88 -11.34
N VAL A 69 14.19 -10.42 -11.85
CA VAL A 69 15.47 -10.61 -11.13
C VAL A 69 16.55 -9.88 -11.91
N ASN A 70 17.35 -9.07 -11.21
CA ASN A 70 18.44 -8.29 -11.81
C ASN A 70 19.78 -9.00 -11.64
N LEU A 71 20.78 -8.64 -12.45
CA LEU A 71 22.12 -9.23 -12.44
C LEU A 71 22.83 -9.10 -11.10
N TYR A 72 22.70 -7.96 -10.40
CA TYR A 72 23.33 -7.77 -9.09
C TYR A 72 22.86 -8.75 -8.01
N ARG A 73 21.69 -9.40 -8.18
CA ARG A 73 21.23 -10.45 -7.24
C ARG A 73 21.80 -11.82 -7.55
N LEU A 74 22.36 -11.99 -8.74
CA LEU A 74 22.95 -13.25 -9.17
C LEU A 74 24.41 -13.39 -8.70
N GLU A 75 25.05 -12.32 -8.25
CA GLU A 75 26.38 -12.33 -7.62
C GLU A 75 26.43 -13.20 -6.35
N GLU A 76 25.29 -13.48 -5.70
CA GLU A 76 25.24 -14.36 -4.54
C GLU A 76 25.50 -15.84 -4.90
N PHE A 77 25.42 -16.20 -6.19
CA PHE A 77 25.73 -17.55 -6.66
C PHE A 77 27.21 -17.68 -6.99
N ALA A 78 27.75 -18.90 -6.78
CA ALA A 78 29.11 -19.20 -7.22
C ALA A 78 29.22 -19.13 -8.76
N ALA A 79 30.40 -18.78 -9.26
CA ALA A 79 30.70 -18.85 -10.69
C ALA A 79 30.35 -20.25 -11.24
N ASP A 80 29.72 -20.28 -12.41
CA ASP A 80 29.23 -21.49 -13.10
C ASP A 80 28.12 -22.28 -12.36
N ALA A 81 27.50 -21.73 -11.31
CA ALA A 81 26.36 -22.37 -10.66
C ALA A 81 25.09 -22.32 -11.54
N GLU A 82 24.31 -23.40 -11.51
CA GLU A 82 23.06 -23.49 -12.26
C GLU A 82 21.96 -22.64 -11.59
N VAL A 83 21.58 -21.53 -12.25
CA VAL A 83 20.52 -20.63 -11.76
C VAL A 83 19.16 -21.13 -12.23
N THR A 84 18.52 -21.97 -11.41
CA THR A 84 17.14 -22.44 -11.62
C THR A 84 16.15 -21.65 -10.76
N PRO A 85 14.83 -21.63 -11.10
CA PRO A 85 13.82 -21.04 -10.23
C PRO A 85 13.81 -21.63 -8.81
N GLU A 86 14.14 -22.91 -8.66
CA GLU A 86 14.25 -23.59 -7.38
C GLU A 86 15.45 -23.07 -6.57
N ALA A 87 16.61 -22.90 -7.22
CA ALA A 87 17.79 -22.31 -6.61
C ALA A 87 17.55 -20.85 -6.18
N LEU A 88 16.89 -20.05 -7.02
CA LEU A 88 16.49 -18.67 -6.69
C LEU A 88 15.54 -18.60 -5.50
N ALA A 89 14.64 -19.58 -5.36
CA ALA A 89 13.71 -19.65 -4.24
C ALA A 89 14.42 -20.07 -2.95
N ALA A 90 15.36 -21.03 -3.04
CA ALA A 90 16.18 -21.46 -1.92
C ALA A 90 17.10 -20.35 -1.39
N ALA A 91 17.66 -19.54 -2.29
CA ALA A 91 18.42 -18.33 -1.95
C ALA A 91 17.55 -17.19 -1.40
N GLY A 92 16.22 -17.30 -1.48
CA GLY A 92 15.29 -16.26 -1.01
C GLY A 92 15.20 -15.04 -1.95
N ILE A 93 15.78 -15.11 -3.14
CA ILE A 93 15.71 -14.05 -4.16
C ILE A 93 14.30 -13.96 -4.74
N ILE A 94 13.64 -15.11 -4.94
CA ILE A 94 12.23 -15.20 -5.32
C ILE A 94 11.40 -15.90 -4.23
N LYS A 95 10.11 -15.55 -4.14
CA LYS A 95 9.21 -16.12 -3.11
C LYS A 95 8.70 -17.52 -3.45
N SER A 96 8.58 -17.84 -4.74
CA SER A 96 8.04 -19.12 -5.20
C SER A 96 8.62 -19.49 -6.56
N PRO A 97 9.06 -20.75 -6.76
CA PRO A 97 9.56 -21.24 -8.04
C PRO A 97 8.45 -21.42 -9.09
N ALA A 98 7.17 -21.36 -8.69
CA ALA A 98 6.04 -21.59 -9.58
C ALA A 98 5.74 -20.41 -10.52
N MET A 99 6.29 -19.22 -10.27
CA MET A 99 6.12 -18.07 -11.16
C MET A 99 7.29 -17.99 -12.15
N PRO A 100 7.02 -17.65 -13.42
CA PRO A 100 8.09 -17.49 -14.40
C PRO A 100 8.97 -16.30 -14.03
N VAL A 101 10.27 -16.46 -14.25
CA VAL A 101 11.30 -15.47 -13.90
C VAL A 101 11.77 -14.77 -15.17
N ALA A 102 11.95 -13.45 -15.10
CA ALA A 102 12.56 -12.65 -16.15
C ALA A 102 13.85 -12.02 -15.61
N ILE A 103 14.97 -12.29 -16.29
CA ILE A 103 16.27 -11.68 -15.95
C ILE A 103 16.36 -10.31 -16.62
N LEU A 104 16.71 -9.30 -15.83
CA LEU A 104 16.88 -7.92 -16.26
C LEU A 104 18.34 -7.49 -16.11
N GLY A 105 18.82 -6.68 -17.07
CA GLY A 105 20.23 -6.30 -17.19
C GLY A 105 20.70 -5.16 -16.29
N GLN A 106 20.15 -5.03 -15.08
CA GLN A 106 20.62 -4.01 -14.12
C GLN A 106 21.69 -4.62 -13.19
N GLY A 107 22.88 -4.01 -13.16
CA GLY A 107 24.04 -4.51 -12.42
C GLY A 107 25.11 -5.11 -13.34
N GLU A 108 26.26 -5.43 -12.77
CA GLU A 108 27.37 -6.10 -13.45
C GLU A 108 27.58 -7.48 -12.80
N LEU A 109 28.22 -8.40 -13.51
CA LEU A 109 28.64 -9.71 -13.01
C LEU A 109 30.13 -9.78 -13.32
N ASP A 110 30.95 -9.93 -12.28
CA ASP A 110 32.40 -10.10 -12.36
C ASP A 110 32.78 -11.59 -12.48
#